data_AF-A0A925BWC3-F1
#
_entry.id   AF-A0A925BWC3-F1
#
_cell.length_a   1.000
_cell.length_b   1.000
_cell.length_c   1.000
_cell.angle_alpha   90.00
_cell.angle_beta   90.00
_cell.angle_gamma   90.00
#
_symmetry.space_group_name_H-M   'P 1'
#
loop_
_entity.id
_entity.type
_entity.pdbx_description
1 polymer ?
#
loop_
_entity_poly.entity_id
_entity_poly.type
_entity_poly.pdbx_seq_one_letter_code
_entity_poly.pdbx_strand_id
1 'polypeptide(L)'
;MIFHITTEPEWKEAGEKGYYDTASLKNEGFIHCCLEEQVPGVLQRFFEGKQDLLRLEIETDKLTSPFYYEWSPSIADTFPHIYGVINLEAINDIQAIQ
;
A
#
# COMPACT_ATOMS: atom_id res chain seq x y z
N MET A 1 -1.58 -6.09 10.67
CA MET A 1 -1.44 -4.83 9.91
C MET A 1 -0.45 -5.05 8.79
N ILE A 2 -0.73 -4.45 7.64
CA ILE A 2 0.20 -4.30 6.51
C ILE A 2 0.18 -2.84 6.08
N PHE A 3 1.20 -2.39 5.34
CA PHE A 3 1.37 -0.99 5.00
C PHE A 3 1.43 -0.78 3.50
N HIS A 4 0.76 0.27 3.03
CA HIS A 4 0.88 0.73 1.66
C HIS A 4 1.45 2.16 1.66
N ILE A 5 2.34 2.45 0.70
CA ILE A 5 2.90 3.79 0.52
C ILE A 5 2.29 4.37 -0.75
N THR A 6 1.69 5.54 -0.61
CA THR A 6 1.04 6.28 -1.69
C THR A 6 1.38 7.76 -1.58
N THR A 7 0.80 8.59 -2.45
CA THR A 7 0.92 10.03 -2.41
C THR A 7 -0.34 10.67 -1.85
N GLU A 8 -0.24 11.86 -1.26
CA GLU A 8 -1.40 12.61 -0.77
C GLU A 8 -2.49 12.83 -1.85
N PRO A 9 -2.16 13.16 -3.11
CA PRO A 9 -3.16 13.28 -4.17
C PRO A 9 -3.92 11.98 -4.47
N GLU A 10 -3.22 10.84 -4.54
CA GLU A 10 -3.85 9.52 -4.75
C GLU A 10 -4.77 9.15 -3.59
N TRP A 11 -4.35 9.42 -2.36
CA TRP A 11 -5.18 9.18 -1.19
C TRP A 11 -6.43 10.07 -1.17
N LYS A 12 -6.31 11.34 -1.56
CA LYS A 12 -7.45 12.25 -1.63
C LYS A 12 -8.50 11.76 -2.63
N GLU A 13 -8.07 11.25 -3.79
CA GLU A 13 -8.96 10.67 -4.80
C GLU A 13 -9.73 9.45 -4.24
N ALA A 14 -9.07 8.63 -3.40
CA ALA A 14 -9.73 7.51 -2.74
C ALA A 14 -10.89 7.94 -1.82
N GLY A 15 -10.74 9.08 -1.13
CA GLY A 15 -11.81 9.66 -0.32
C GLY A 15 -13.05 10.06 -1.14
N GLU A 16 -12.85 10.53 -2.37
CA GLU A 16 -13.96 10.89 -3.28
C GLU A 16 -14.62 9.64 -3.89
N LYS A 17 -13.84 8.59 -4.15
CA LYS A 17 -14.33 7.30 -4.69
C LYS A 17 -15.01 6.42 -3.65
N GLY A 18 -14.63 6.53 -2.38
CA GLY A 18 -15.05 5.62 -1.31
C GLY A 18 -14.23 4.32 -1.21
N TYR A 19 -13.14 4.20 -1.95
CA TYR A 19 -12.17 3.10 -1.89
C TYR A 19 -10.83 3.59 -2.45
N TYR A 20 -9.75 2.94 -2.05
CA TYR A 20 -8.42 3.20 -2.58
C TYR A 20 -8.05 2.20 -3.70
N ASP A 21 -7.57 2.74 -4.81
CA ASP A 21 -6.94 2.00 -5.91
C ASP A 21 -5.64 2.69 -6.34
N THR A 22 -4.82 1.97 -7.10
CA THR A 22 -3.59 2.51 -7.67
C THR A 22 -3.31 1.88 -9.03
N ALA A 23 -2.38 2.46 -9.78
CA ALA A 23 -2.00 2.00 -11.10
C ALA A 23 -1.53 0.53 -11.12
N SER A 24 -0.87 0.05 -10.05
CA SER A 24 -0.40 -1.35 -9.99
C SER A 24 -1.58 -2.33 -10.01
N LEU A 25 -2.73 -2.00 -9.40
CA LEU A 25 -3.90 -2.87 -9.45
C LEU A 25 -4.39 -3.06 -10.89
N LYS A 26 -4.35 -2.00 -11.70
CA LYS A 26 -4.76 -2.04 -13.11
C LYS A 26 -3.71 -2.71 -14.00
N ASN A 27 -2.43 -2.45 -13.77
CA ASN A 27 -1.34 -2.85 -14.64
C ASN A 27 -0.80 -4.26 -14.32
N GLU A 28 -0.81 -4.63 -13.05
CA GLU A 28 -0.19 -5.86 -12.51
C GLU A 28 -1.22 -6.79 -11.87
N GLY A 29 -2.40 -6.27 -11.49
CA GLY A 29 -3.49 -7.05 -10.89
C GLY A 29 -3.52 -7.03 -9.37
N PHE A 30 -2.61 -6.31 -8.71
CA PHE A 30 -2.55 -6.22 -7.25
C PHE A 30 -1.92 -4.90 -6.75
N ILE A 31 -2.17 -4.57 -5.49
CA ILE A 31 -1.59 -3.43 -4.77
C ILE A 31 -0.42 -3.92 -3.92
N HIS A 32 0.76 -3.32 -4.11
CA HIS A 32 1.94 -3.63 -3.31
C HIS A 32 1.78 -3.13 -1.88
N CYS A 33 1.92 -4.02 -0.91
CA CYS A 33 2.02 -3.66 0.49
C CYS A 33 3.36 -4.18 1.06
N CYS A 34 3.68 -3.75 2.28
CA CYS A 34 4.88 -4.15 3.01
C CYS A 34 4.59 -4.28 4.50
N LEU A 35 5.51 -4.91 5.22
CA LEU A 35 5.53 -4.94 6.68
C LEU A 35 6.23 -3.70 7.23
N GLU A 36 6.03 -3.41 8.52
CA GLU A 36 6.58 -2.21 9.18
C GLU A 36 8.11 -2.14 9.02
N GLU A 37 8.79 -3.24 9.27
CA GLU A 37 10.24 -3.38 9.17
C GLU A 37 10.78 -3.22 7.73
N GLN A 38 9.91 -3.39 6.72
CA GLN A 38 10.26 -3.26 5.31
C GLN A 38 10.09 -1.82 4.80
N VAL A 39 9.32 -0.96 5.48
CA VAL A 39 9.02 0.41 5.06
C VAL A 39 10.27 1.22 4.69
N PRO A 40 11.35 1.27 5.49
CA PRO A 40 12.54 2.03 5.14
C PRO A 40 13.19 1.55 3.83
N GLY A 41 13.20 0.23 3.61
CA GLY A 41 13.74 -0.38 2.41
C GLY A 41 12.87 -0.19 1.17
N VAL A 42 11.54 -0.10 1.34
CA VAL A 42 10.60 0.23 0.26
C VAL A 42 10.76 1.69 -0.14
N LEU A 43 10.82 2.61 0.83
CA LEU A 43 11.04 4.04 0.59
C LEU A 43 12.31 4.29 -0.19
N GLN A 44 13.42 3.71 0.25
CA GLN A 44 14.71 3.87 -0.42
C GLN A 44 14.70 3.38 -1.87
N ARG A 45 14.00 2.28 -2.17
CA ARG A 45 14.07 1.64 -3.49
C ARG A 45 13.08 2.21 -4.51
N PHE A 46 11.88 2.60 -4.07
CA PHE A 46 10.77 2.91 -4.97
C PHE A 46 10.27 4.35 -4.87
N PHE A 47 10.65 5.06 -3.80
CA PHE A 47 10.16 6.40 -3.50
C PHE A 47 11.28 7.43 -3.29
N GLU A 48 12.53 7.11 -3.65
CA GLU A 48 13.64 8.04 -3.59
C GLU A 48 13.34 9.31 -4.42
N GLY A 49 13.47 10.47 -3.77
CA GLY A 49 13.22 11.78 -4.38
C GLY A 49 11.74 12.15 -4.57
N LYS A 50 10.80 11.30 -4.14
CA LYS A 50 9.37 11.65 -4.10
C LYS A 50 9.05 12.41 -2.81
N GLN A 51 8.01 13.23 -2.87
CA GLN A 51 7.49 14.03 -1.74
C GLN A 51 6.00 13.75 -1.57
N ASP A 52 5.42 14.31 -0.51
CA ASP A 52 3.99 14.22 -0.20
C ASP A 52 3.54 12.75 -0.08
N LEU A 53 4.40 11.92 0.53
CA LEU A 53 4.12 10.51 0.70
C LEU A 53 3.31 10.27 1.97
N LEU A 54 2.37 9.33 1.85
CA LEU A 54 1.57 8.83 2.95
C LEU A 54 1.84 7.35 3.13
N ARG A 55 1.94 6.92 4.39
CA ARG A 55 1.86 5.53 4.80
C ARG A 55 0.43 5.26 5.27
N LEU A 56 -0.22 4.32 4.60
CA LEU A 56 -1.51 3.80 5.02
C LEU A 56 -1.28 2.54 5.83
N GLU A 57 -1.77 2.50 7.07
CA GLU A 57 -1.84 1.29 7.87
C GLU A 57 -3.16 0.57 7.60
N ILE A 58 -3.07 -0.68 7.13
CA ILE A 58 -4.20 -1.48 6.70
C ILE A 58 -4.46 -2.60 7.71
N GLU A 59 -5.65 -2.58 8.30
CA GLU A 59 -6.19 -3.63 9.16
C GLU A 59 -6.78 -4.75 8.30
N THR A 60 -6.01 -5.81 8.13
CA THR A 60 -6.33 -6.96 7.27
C THR A 60 -7.63 -7.68 7.66
N ASP A 61 -8.05 -7.60 8.92
CA ASP A 61 -9.30 -8.20 9.40
C ASP A 61 -10.55 -7.46 8.91
N LYS A 62 -10.41 -6.19 8.52
CA LYS A 62 -11.46 -5.35 7.95
C LYS A 62 -11.37 -5.24 6.42
N LEU A 63 -10.31 -5.78 5.83
CA LEU A 63 -10.09 -5.75 4.39
C LEU A 63 -11.05 -6.72 3.70
N THR A 64 -11.79 -6.20 2.72
CA THR A 64 -12.75 -6.99 1.93
C THR A 64 -12.11 -7.70 0.74
N SER A 65 -11.00 -7.16 0.23
CA SER A 65 -10.23 -7.76 -0.86
C SER A 65 -9.31 -8.87 -0.38
N PRO A 66 -9.10 -9.94 -1.16
CA PRO A 66 -8.13 -10.98 -0.82
C PRO A 66 -6.71 -10.43 -0.87
N PHE A 67 -5.84 -10.94 0.00
CA PHE A 67 -4.42 -10.62 -0.01
C PHE A 67 -3.58 -11.86 0.27
N TYR A 68 -2.35 -11.88 -0.25
CA TYR A 68 -1.42 -12.99 -0.09
C TYR A 68 0.00 -12.48 0.16
N TYR A 69 0.76 -13.24 0.92
CA TYR A 69 2.20 -13.02 1.08
C TYR A 69 2.95 -13.75 -0.02
N GLU A 70 3.69 -13.01 -0.84
CA GLU A 70 4.39 -13.54 -2.00
C GLU A 70 5.88 -13.22 -1.94
N TRP A 71 6.70 -14.20 -2.34
CA TRP A 71 8.14 -14.04 -2.39
C TRP A 71 8.56 -13.14 -3.56
N SER A 72 9.31 -12.08 -3.26
CA SER A 72 9.96 -11.23 -4.24
C SER A 72 11.39 -11.70 -4.49
N PRO A 73 11.71 -12.29 -5.67
CA PRO A 73 13.07 -12.74 -5.96
C PRO A 73 14.06 -11.59 -6.13
N SER A 74 13.60 -10.39 -6.50
CA SER A 74 14.47 -9.22 -6.69
C SER A 74 14.91 -8.59 -5.36
N ILE A 75 14.07 -8.70 -4.32
CA ILE A 75 14.36 -8.19 -2.98
C ILE A 75 14.88 -9.31 -2.06
N ALA A 76 14.65 -10.57 -2.44
CA ALA A 76 14.89 -11.75 -1.62
C ALA A 76 14.16 -11.69 -0.27
N ASP A 77 12.88 -11.30 -0.31
CA ASP A 77 12.00 -11.20 0.85
C ASP A 77 10.52 -11.37 0.45
N THR A 78 9.63 -11.57 1.42
CA THR A 78 8.19 -11.80 1.21
C THR A 78 7.39 -10.52 1.46
N PHE A 79 6.47 -10.18 0.55
CA PHE A 79 5.64 -8.98 0.63
C PHE A 79 4.15 -9.32 0.52
N PRO A 80 3.28 -8.62 1.27
CA PRO A 80 1.83 -8.72 1.08
C PRO A 80 1.37 -8.01 -0.20
N HIS A 81 0.52 -8.66 -0.98
CA HIS A 81 -0.13 -8.10 -2.16
C HIS A 81 -1.66 -8.22 -2.03
N ILE A 82 -2.37 -7.12 -2.27
CA ILE A 82 -3.85 -7.08 -2.21
C ILE A 82 -4.42 -7.16 -3.62
N TYR A 83 -5.28 -8.15 -3.88
CA TYR A 83 -5.87 -8.42 -5.19
C TYR A 83 -7.27 -7.81 -5.30
N GLY A 84 -7.32 -6.49 -5.23
CA GLY A 84 -8.54 -5.71 -5.31
C GLY A 84 -8.34 -4.31 -4.72
N VAL A 85 -9.41 -3.53 -4.73
CA VAL A 85 -9.43 -2.21 -4.09
C VAL A 85 -9.35 -2.33 -2.57
N ILE A 86 -8.82 -1.32 -1.89
CA ILE A 86 -8.83 -1.27 -0.42
C ILE A 86 -10.04 -0.45 0.01
N ASN A 87 -10.97 -1.08 0.74
CA ASN A 87 -12.10 -0.36 1.33
C ASN A 87 -11.61 0.57 2.46
N LEU A 88 -12.16 1.77 2.56
CA LEU A 88 -11.65 2.81 3.46
C LEU A 88 -11.73 2.40 4.95
N GLU A 89 -12.68 1.54 5.31
CA GLU A 89 -12.83 1.02 6.67
C GLU A 89 -11.67 0.12 7.11
N ALA A 90 -10.89 -0.40 6.14
CA ALA A 90 -9.68 -1.16 6.43
C ALA A 90 -8.47 -0.27 6.74
N ILE A 91 -8.55 1.05 6.51
CA ILE A 91 -7.46 1.98 6.83
C ILE A 91 -7.57 2.38 8.30
N ASN A 92 -6.62 1.92 9.12
CA ASN A 92 -6.59 2.18 10.56
C ASN A 92 -5.88 3.50 10.90
N ASP A 93 -4.80 3.81 10.18
CA ASP A 93 -4.02 5.03 10.39
C ASP A 93 -3.40 5.54 9.09
N ILE A 94 -3.11 6.84 9.05
CA ILE A 94 -2.52 7.54 7.91
C ILE A 94 -1.44 8.47 8.43
N GLN A 95 -0.21 8.25 7.99
CA GLN A 95 0.93 9.05 8.45
C GLN A 95 1.66 9.67 7.26
N ALA A 96 1.89 10.98 7.34
CA ALA A 96 2.82 11.65 6.45
C ALA A 96 4.23 11.13 6.72
N ILE A 97 4.92 10.72 5.66
CA ILE A 97 6.26 10.16 5.73
C ILE A 97 7.11 10.81 4.65
N GLN A 98 8.28 11.31 5.02
CA GLN A 98 9.21 12.09 4.18
C GLN A 98 8.64 13.34 3.49
#